data_AF-A0A1D2NJE0-F1
#
_entry.id   AF-A0A1D2NJE0-F1
#
_cell.length_a   1.000
_cell.length_b   1.000
_cell.length_c   1.000
_cell.angle_alpha   90.00
_cell.angle_beta   90.00
_cell.angle_gamma   90.00
#
_symmetry.space_group_name_H-M   'P 1'
#
loop_
_entity.id
_entity.type
_entity.pdbx_description
1 polymer ?
#
loop_
_entity_poly.entity_id
_entity_poly.type
_entity_poly.pdbx_seq_one_letter_code
_entity_poly.pdbx_strand_id
1 'polypeptide(L)'
;MIVLCLTFIADEAKPLGVGTFGSVYKAVLTKGGESSIVAVKSVQNGRDASYFKSLLEEFSVSAYLGTHSNVVKFVGTCTELLAQRKLYLVMEFCAFGSMDEFLKAKRSLFTSFVENGCWCGEPGYRSDSWSFACTIWEIFSLAEIPFIGCTWDKAFVDSLKSGELRLERPSQATHELYALMMQCWSVEPHMRPCFSRMSLQLGEMVLKYSTAKI
;
A
#
# COMPACT_ATOMS: atom_id res chain seq x y z
N MET A 1 21.61 -14.23 6.85
CA MET A 1 21.35 -13.03 7.67
C MET A 1 22.08 -11.87 7.01
N ILE A 2 21.36 -10.93 6.37
CA ILE A 2 22.00 -9.82 5.63
C ILE A 2 22.34 -8.71 6.63
N VAL A 3 23.48 -8.87 7.31
CA VAL A 3 24.13 -7.78 8.04
C VAL A 3 25.22 -7.25 7.11
N LEU A 4 24.94 -6.13 6.48
CA LEU A 4 25.94 -5.31 5.81
C LEU A 4 26.05 -4.01 6.60
N CYS A 5 27.27 -3.60 6.90
CA CYS A 5 27.55 -2.24 7.34
C CYS A 5 27.25 -1.33 6.13
N LEU A 6 26.01 -0.86 6.03
CA LEU A 6 25.52 -0.05 4.91
C LEU A 6 25.79 1.42 5.21
N THR A 7 26.83 1.98 4.60
CA THR A 7 27.06 3.42 4.62
C THR A 7 26.05 4.10 3.70
N PHE A 8 25.14 4.88 4.29
CA PHE A 8 24.19 5.71 3.55
C PHE A 8 24.26 7.16 4.05
N ILE A 9 23.94 8.10 3.16
CA ILE A 9 23.80 9.52 3.47
C ILE A 9 22.34 9.88 3.25
N ALA A 10 21.60 10.16 4.33
CA ALA A 10 20.20 10.57 4.30
C ALA A 10 20.07 12.10 4.37
N ASP A 11 19.15 12.65 3.58
CA ASP A 11 18.71 14.05 3.72
C ASP A 11 17.68 14.14 4.86
N GLU A 12 18.16 14.17 6.10
CA GLU A 12 17.30 14.29 7.29
C GLU A 12 16.59 15.66 7.38
N ALA A 13 17.03 16.67 6.62
CA ALA A 13 16.40 17.98 6.57
C ALA A 13 15.11 17.98 5.73
N LYS A 14 14.92 17.01 4.84
CA LYS A 14 13.75 16.89 3.97
C LYS A 14 13.13 15.48 4.03
N PRO A 15 12.29 15.18 5.03
CA PRO A 15 11.55 13.92 5.07
C PRO A 15 10.64 13.79 3.84
N LEU A 16 10.65 12.61 3.23
CA LEU A 16 9.69 12.17 2.22
C LEU A 16 8.31 11.92 2.82
N GLY A 17 8.25 11.58 4.10
CA GLY A 17 7.02 11.40 4.85
C GLY A 17 7.28 11.33 6.35
N VAL A 18 6.33 11.83 7.13
CA VAL A 18 6.34 11.76 8.60
C VAL A 18 5.03 11.13 9.05
N GLY A 19 5.12 10.04 9.80
CA GLY A 19 3.96 9.34 10.33
C GLY A 19 4.13 8.95 11.79
N THR A 20 3.09 8.37 12.37
CA THR A 20 3.04 7.93 13.78
C THR A 20 4.27 7.11 14.18
N PHE A 21 4.72 6.22 13.29
CA PHE A 21 5.79 5.25 13.55
C PHE A 21 7.21 5.73 13.21
N GLY A 22 7.38 6.94 12.66
CA GLY A 22 8.70 7.48 12.31
C GLY A 22 8.69 8.38 11.08
N SER A 23 9.89 8.65 10.56
CA SER A 23 10.11 9.47 9.37
C SER A 23 10.80 8.65 8.28
N VAL A 24 10.46 8.94 7.03
CA VAL A 24 11.08 8.37 5.84
C VAL A 24 11.88 9.47 5.14
N TYR A 25 13.12 9.17 4.78
CA TYR A 25 14.04 10.11 4.13
C TYR A 25 14.54 9.55 2.80
N LYS A 26 14.92 10.44 1.89
CA LYS A 26 15.69 10.05 0.70
C LYS A 26 17.16 9.90 1.12
N ALA A 27 17.80 8.83 0.69
CA ALA A 27 19.22 8.63 0.95
C ALA A 27 19.97 8.10 -0.27
N VAL A 28 21.28 8.29 -0.27
CA VAL A 28 22.21 7.62 -1.18
C VAL A 28 22.85 6.47 -0.41
N LEU A 29 22.67 5.25 -0.88
CA LEU A 29 23.34 4.06 -0.37
C LEU A 29 24.55 3.74 -1.24
N THR A 30 25.74 3.63 -0.64
CA THR A 30 26.96 3.21 -1.33
C THR A 30 27.35 1.80 -0.89
N LYS A 31 27.50 0.88 -1.85
CA LYS A 31 27.86 -0.52 -1.62
C LYS A 31 28.83 -1.00 -2.70
N GLY A 32 30.03 -1.41 -2.30
CA GLY A 32 31.05 -1.93 -3.25
C GLY A 32 31.55 -0.90 -4.28
N GLY A 33 31.42 0.40 -4.00
CA GLY A 33 31.74 1.49 -4.92
C GLY A 33 30.56 1.99 -5.76
N GLU A 34 29.50 1.19 -5.92
CA GLU A 34 28.27 1.61 -6.58
C GLU A 34 27.39 2.43 -5.62
N SER A 35 26.71 3.46 -6.14
CA SER A 35 25.79 4.29 -5.37
C SER A 35 24.38 4.23 -5.96
N SER A 36 23.39 4.09 -5.09
CA SER A 36 21.96 3.94 -5.44
C SER A 36 21.09 4.85 -4.59
N ILE A 37 19.97 5.31 -5.14
CA ILE A 37 18.97 6.10 -4.41
C ILE A 37 18.03 5.14 -3.69
N VAL A 38 17.86 5.34 -2.38
CA VAL A 38 17.03 4.51 -1.50
C VAL A 38 16.11 5.37 -0.65
N ALA A 39 15.04 4.78 -0.14
CA ALA A 39 14.24 5.34 0.94
C ALA A 39 14.71 4.74 2.28
N VAL A 40 14.89 5.56 3.30
CA VAL A 40 15.32 5.12 4.64
C VAL A 40 14.26 5.51 5.65
N LYS A 41 13.65 4.52 6.31
CA LYS A 41 12.68 4.71 7.40
C LYS A 41 13.38 4.56 8.75
N SER A 42 13.14 5.49 9.68
CA SER A 42 13.65 5.40 11.04
C SER A 42 12.68 5.98 12.08
N VAL A 43 12.76 5.49 13.31
CA VAL A 43 12.07 6.09 14.46
C VAL A 43 12.83 7.35 14.87
N GLN A 44 12.13 8.45 15.11
CA GLN A 44 12.74 9.67 15.61
C GLN A 44 13.36 9.43 17.01
N ASN A 45 14.56 9.96 17.23
CA ASN A 45 15.32 9.80 18.47
C ASN A 45 14.49 10.15 19.72
N GLY A 46 14.58 9.32 20.77
CA GLY A 46 14.02 9.60 22.10
C GLY A 46 12.58 9.17 22.35
N ARG A 47 11.91 8.49 21.40
CA ARG A 47 10.55 7.96 21.61
C ARG A 47 10.52 6.56 22.26
N ASP A 48 9.33 6.24 22.78
CA ASP A 48 8.99 5.03 23.55
C ASP A 48 9.46 3.72 22.89
N ALA A 49 9.81 2.73 23.74
CA ALA A 49 10.22 1.39 23.34
C ALA A 49 9.17 0.66 22.47
N SER A 50 7.89 1.02 22.60
CA SER A 50 6.80 0.52 21.73
C SER A 50 7.07 0.79 20.25
N TYR A 51 7.44 2.02 19.87
CA TYR A 51 7.74 2.38 18.48
C TYR A 51 8.96 1.64 17.92
N PHE A 52 9.99 1.44 18.75
CA PHE A 52 11.17 0.67 18.37
C PHE A 52 10.82 -0.82 18.15
N LYS A 53 9.93 -1.39 18.98
CA LYS A 53 9.39 -2.74 18.79
C LYS A 53 8.60 -2.85 17.49
N SER A 54 7.72 -1.89 17.17
CA SER A 54 6.97 -1.90 15.91
C SER A 54 7.88 -1.83 14.67
N LEU A 55 8.98 -1.06 14.72
CA LEU A 55 9.94 -1.03 13.60
C LEU A 55 10.76 -2.33 13.48
N LEU A 56 10.99 -3.06 14.58
CA LEU A 56 11.60 -4.40 14.57
C LEU A 56 10.63 -5.48 14.02
N GLU A 57 9.33 -5.36 14.31
CA GLU A 57 8.28 -6.21 13.74
C GLU A 57 8.18 -5.96 12.21
N GLU A 58 8.18 -4.69 11.79
CA GLU A 58 8.23 -4.31 10.37
C GLU A 58 9.48 -4.83 9.67
N PHE A 59 10.67 -4.66 10.25
CA PHE A 59 11.91 -5.27 9.76
C PHE A 59 11.78 -6.78 9.54
N SER A 60 11.21 -7.49 10.53
CA SER A 60 11.07 -8.94 10.49
C SER A 60 10.17 -9.40 9.34
N VAL A 61 9.07 -8.69 9.10
CA VAL A 61 8.18 -8.91 7.95
C VAL A 61 8.89 -8.58 6.63
N SER A 62 9.50 -7.40 6.52
CA SER A 62 10.22 -6.98 5.30
C SER A 62 11.37 -7.91 4.92
N ALA A 63 12.09 -8.45 5.90
CA ALA A 63 13.16 -9.43 5.68
C ALA A 63 12.65 -10.83 5.28
N TYR A 64 11.41 -11.17 5.63
CA TYR A 64 10.78 -12.46 5.32
C TYR A 64 10.09 -12.48 3.94
N LEU A 65 9.45 -11.38 3.53
CA LEU A 65 8.64 -11.30 2.30
C LEU A 65 9.43 -11.48 0.99
N GLY A 66 10.75 -11.27 1.00
CA GLY A 66 11.58 -11.41 -0.19
C GLY A 66 11.40 -10.25 -1.18
N THR A 67 11.23 -10.56 -2.47
CA THR A 67 11.15 -9.56 -3.55
C THR A 67 9.95 -9.83 -4.45
N HIS A 68 9.17 -8.79 -4.77
CA HIS A 68 8.02 -8.86 -5.67
C HIS A 68 7.87 -7.55 -6.45
N SER A 69 7.34 -7.58 -7.68
CA SER A 69 7.23 -6.41 -8.57
C SER A 69 6.31 -5.29 -8.06
N ASN A 70 5.40 -5.63 -7.13
CA ASN A 70 4.36 -4.73 -6.63
C ASN A 70 4.42 -4.56 -5.10
N VAL A 71 5.54 -4.92 -4.46
CA VAL A 71 5.79 -4.71 -3.02
C VAL A 71 7.12 -4.00 -2.89
N VAL A 72 7.16 -2.90 -2.12
CA VAL A 72 8.37 -2.09 -1.93
C VAL A 72 9.53 -2.97 -1.45
N LYS A 73 10.56 -3.09 -2.28
CA LYS A 73 11.72 -3.94 -2.04
C LYS A 73 12.50 -3.49 -0.81
N PHE A 74 12.66 -4.40 0.13
CA PHE A 74 13.62 -4.27 1.23
C PHE A 74 15.05 -4.46 0.70
N VAL A 75 15.93 -3.49 0.96
CA VAL A 75 17.33 -3.47 0.52
C VAL A 75 18.27 -3.94 1.64
N GLY A 76 17.96 -3.56 2.88
CA GLY A 76 18.73 -3.96 4.06
C GLY A 76 18.46 -3.09 5.28
N THR A 77 19.25 -3.27 6.32
CA THR A 77 19.14 -2.50 7.57
C THR A 77 20.51 -2.30 8.20
N CYS A 78 20.68 -1.20 8.95
CA CYS A 78 21.82 -1.03 9.83
C CYS A 78 21.45 -1.49 11.26
N THR A 79 22.07 -2.58 11.71
CA THR A 79 21.83 -3.19 13.04
C THR A 79 22.85 -2.79 14.11
N GLU A 80 23.97 -2.17 13.72
CA GLU A 80 25.06 -1.78 14.63
C GLU A 80 24.61 -0.76 15.68
N LEU A 81 23.61 0.05 15.36
CA LEU A 81 23.06 1.09 16.23
C LEU A 81 21.84 0.63 17.06
N LEU A 82 21.47 -0.66 17.01
CA LEU A 82 20.35 -1.23 17.80
C LEU A 82 20.54 -1.02 19.30
N ALA A 83 21.76 -1.12 19.81
CA ALA A 83 22.08 -0.85 21.21
C ALA A 83 21.77 0.60 21.63
N GLN A 84 21.79 1.53 20.67
CA GLN A 84 21.41 2.94 20.85
C GLN A 84 19.91 3.19 20.57
N ARG A 85 19.12 2.13 20.38
CA ARG A 85 17.71 2.16 19.93
C ARG A 85 17.50 2.89 18.59
N LYS A 86 18.50 2.86 17.71
CA LYS A 86 18.40 3.35 16.33
C LYS A 86 18.30 2.16 15.38
N LEU A 87 17.35 2.24 14.47
CA LEU A 87 17.10 1.26 13.43
C LEU A 87 16.74 2.01 12.15
N TYR A 88 17.34 1.60 11.04
CA TYR A 88 17.16 2.21 9.73
C TYR A 88 16.76 1.13 8.73
N LEU A 89 15.51 1.15 8.28
CA LEU A 89 15.04 0.25 7.23
C LEU A 89 15.33 0.88 5.88
N VAL A 90 16.24 0.27 5.12
CA VAL A 90 16.63 0.71 3.78
C VAL A 90 15.77 -0.03 2.75
N MET A 91 15.08 0.73 1.92
CA MET A 91 14.09 0.27 0.94
C MET A 91 14.39 0.91 -0.42
N GLU A 92 13.80 0.38 -1.49
CA GLU A 92 13.86 1.08 -2.78
C GLU A 92 13.15 2.44 -2.74
N PHE A 93 13.56 3.36 -3.60
CA PHE A 93 12.99 4.70 -3.68
C PHE A 93 11.92 4.80 -4.77
N CYS A 94 10.65 4.88 -4.37
CA CYS A 94 9.53 5.14 -5.27
C CYS A 94 9.51 6.62 -5.70
N ALA A 95 10.04 6.92 -6.89
CA ALA A 95 10.29 8.28 -7.35
C ALA A 95 9.05 9.19 -7.52
N PHE A 96 7.85 8.60 -7.54
CA PHE A 96 6.58 9.32 -7.76
C PHE A 96 5.78 9.61 -6.49
N GLY A 97 6.34 9.34 -5.31
CA GLY A 97 5.66 9.59 -4.03
C GLY A 97 4.58 8.55 -3.72
N SER A 98 3.57 8.94 -2.94
CA SER A 98 2.43 8.10 -2.62
C SER A 98 1.41 8.04 -3.76
N MET A 99 0.57 7.00 -3.75
CA MET A 99 -0.43 6.81 -4.81
C MET A 99 -1.46 7.95 -4.85
N ASP A 100 -1.84 8.52 -3.70
CA ASP A 100 -2.79 9.61 -3.64
C ASP A 100 -2.22 10.92 -4.19
N GLU A 101 -0.96 11.26 -3.90
CA GLU A 101 -0.25 12.40 -4.48
C GLU A 101 -0.17 12.27 -6.01
N PHE A 102 0.22 11.08 -6.49
CA PHE A 102 0.31 10.79 -7.91
C PHE A 102 -1.05 10.89 -8.63
N LEU A 103 -2.11 10.30 -8.05
CA LEU A 103 -3.46 10.36 -8.61
C LEU A 103 -3.99 11.81 -8.66
N LYS A 104 -3.81 12.59 -7.58
CA LYS A 104 -4.17 14.02 -7.53
C LYS A 104 -3.45 14.81 -8.63
N ALA A 105 -2.16 14.56 -8.83
CA ALA A 105 -1.34 15.21 -9.86
C ALA A 105 -1.64 14.76 -11.30
N LYS A 106 -2.29 13.60 -11.49
CA LYS A 106 -2.57 12.99 -12.81
C LYS A 106 -4.06 12.89 -13.14
N ARG A 107 -4.93 13.61 -12.42
CA ARG A 107 -6.40 13.67 -12.62
C ARG A 107 -6.86 13.79 -14.07
N SER A 108 -6.16 14.56 -14.90
CA SER A 108 -6.50 14.78 -16.32
C SER A 108 -5.90 13.77 -17.31
N LEU A 109 -5.08 12.82 -16.83
CA LEU A 109 -4.28 11.90 -17.66
C LEU A 109 -4.53 10.41 -17.34
N PHE A 110 -5.36 10.12 -16.33
CA PHE A 110 -5.58 8.74 -15.87
C PHE A 110 -6.33 7.91 -16.92
N THR A 111 -5.73 6.77 -17.31
CA THR A 111 -6.34 5.73 -18.15
C THR A 111 -5.94 4.35 -17.60
N SER A 112 -6.88 3.39 -17.60
CA SER A 112 -6.80 2.17 -16.78
C SER A 112 -6.47 0.91 -17.60
N PHE A 113 -5.40 0.18 -17.25
CA PHE A 113 -4.99 -1.10 -17.87
C PHE A 113 -4.15 -1.98 -16.90
N VAL A 114 -4.53 -3.24 -16.61
CA VAL A 114 -3.72 -4.27 -15.88
C VAL A 114 -4.16 -5.73 -16.18
N GLU A 115 -3.25 -6.70 -16.03
CA GLU A 115 -3.35 -8.18 -16.14
C GLU A 115 -2.37 -8.85 -15.13
N ASN A 116 -2.35 -10.14 -14.73
CA ASN A 116 -3.26 -11.31 -14.73
C ASN A 116 -2.66 -12.42 -13.81
N GLY A 117 -3.42 -13.49 -13.45
CA GLY A 117 -2.86 -14.72 -12.79
C GLY A 117 -3.71 -15.35 -11.66
N CYS A 118 -3.49 -16.64 -11.33
CA CYS A 118 -4.50 -17.53 -10.69
C CYS A 118 -4.13 -18.14 -9.29
N TRP A 119 -5.12 -18.81 -8.66
CA TRP A 119 -5.16 -19.62 -7.43
C TRP A 119 -5.12 -18.93 -6.05
N CYS A 120 -6.00 -19.36 -5.13
CA CYS A 120 -6.03 -18.89 -3.75
C CYS A 120 -6.56 -19.94 -2.74
N GLY A 121 -5.99 -19.92 -1.54
CA GLY A 121 -6.46 -20.57 -0.32
C GLY A 121 -6.19 -19.66 0.89
N GLU A 122 -6.49 -20.15 2.10
CA GLU A 122 -6.34 -19.48 3.43
C GLU A 122 -7.33 -18.33 3.78
N PRO A 123 -7.77 -18.16 5.04
CA PRO A 123 -8.91 -17.26 5.36
C PRO A 123 -8.58 -15.77 5.56
N GLY A 124 -7.31 -15.40 5.71
CA GLY A 124 -6.91 -14.07 6.22
C GLY A 124 -7.20 -12.88 5.31
N TYR A 125 -7.22 -13.07 3.98
CA TYR A 125 -7.32 -11.98 2.98
C TYR A 125 -8.64 -11.19 3.00
N ARG A 126 -9.62 -11.58 3.82
CA ARG A 126 -11.03 -11.15 3.70
C ARG A 126 -11.27 -9.74 4.25
N SER A 127 -10.46 -9.26 5.18
CA SER A 127 -10.36 -7.84 5.54
C SER A 127 -9.73 -7.05 4.40
N ASP A 128 -8.63 -7.56 3.87
CA ASP A 128 -7.78 -6.85 2.93
C ASP A 128 -8.46 -6.72 1.56
N SER A 129 -9.37 -7.63 1.23
CA SER A 129 -10.25 -7.53 0.05
C SER A 129 -11.22 -6.36 0.15
N TRP A 130 -11.77 -6.09 1.34
CA TRP A 130 -12.59 -4.91 1.59
C TRP A 130 -11.77 -3.63 1.43
N SER A 131 -10.59 -3.58 2.06
CA SER A 131 -9.66 -2.45 1.97
C SER A 131 -9.19 -2.21 0.53
N PHE A 132 -8.90 -3.26 -0.21
CA PHE A 132 -8.51 -3.18 -1.62
C PHE A 132 -9.64 -2.58 -2.48
N ALA A 133 -10.89 -2.94 -2.24
CA ALA A 133 -12.01 -2.28 -2.93
C ALA A 133 -12.19 -0.80 -2.54
N CYS A 134 -11.86 -0.40 -1.30
CA CYS A 134 -11.71 1.02 -0.95
C CYS A 134 -10.58 1.67 -1.77
N THR A 135 -9.43 1.01 -1.94
CA THR A 135 -8.34 1.52 -2.79
C THR A 135 -8.72 1.61 -4.26
N ILE A 136 -9.45 0.64 -4.83
CA ILE A 136 -10.01 0.78 -6.19
C ILE A 136 -10.98 1.97 -6.23
N TRP A 137 -11.81 2.15 -5.21
CA TRP A 137 -12.71 3.31 -5.15
C TRP A 137 -11.93 4.63 -5.13
N GLU A 138 -10.88 4.75 -4.33
CA GLU A 138 -9.97 5.91 -4.28
C GLU A 138 -9.26 6.14 -5.61
N ILE A 139 -8.85 5.09 -6.33
CA ILE A 139 -8.25 5.20 -7.67
C ILE A 139 -9.26 5.80 -8.65
N PHE A 140 -10.47 5.25 -8.72
CA PHE A 140 -11.47 5.64 -9.73
C PHE A 140 -12.32 6.86 -9.33
N SER A 141 -12.25 7.32 -8.08
CA SER A 141 -12.70 8.66 -7.66
C SER A 141 -11.60 9.72 -7.79
N LEU A 142 -10.38 9.33 -8.18
CA LEU A 142 -9.21 10.20 -8.32
C LEU A 142 -8.81 10.87 -6.99
N ALA A 143 -8.71 10.04 -5.95
CA ALA A 143 -8.35 10.36 -4.58
C ALA A 143 -9.34 11.32 -3.88
N GLU A 144 -10.64 11.03 -4.00
CA GLU A 144 -11.65 11.52 -3.04
C GLU A 144 -11.53 10.78 -1.70
N ILE A 145 -12.14 11.33 -0.65
CA ILE A 145 -12.13 10.75 0.70
C ILE A 145 -13.30 9.77 0.83
N PRO A 146 -13.08 8.47 1.11
CA PRO A 146 -14.14 7.52 1.37
C PRO A 146 -15.07 7.97 2.51
N PHE A 147 -16.38 7.86 2.31
CA PHE A 147 -17.42 8.25 3.29
C PHE A 147 -17.31 9.70 3.80
N ILE A 148 -16.86 10.62 2.94
CA ILE A 148 -16.80 12.05 3.27
C ILE A 148 -18.17 12.57 3.76
N GLY A 149 -18.16 13.23 4.93
CA GLY A 149 -19.37 13.74 5.58
C GLY A 149 -20.06 12.79 6.56
N CYS A 150 -19.67 11.51 6.63
CA CYS A 150 -20.20 10.58 7.64
C CYS A 150 -19.58 10.80 9.03
N THR A 151 -20.33 10.49 10.09
CA THR A 151 -19.83 10.38 11.46
C THR A 151 -19.27 8.97 11.72
N TRP A 152 -18.14 8.89 12.42
CA TRP A 152 -17.45 7.61 12.70
C TRP A 152 -17.94 6.99 14.02
N ASP A 153 -19.26 6.75 14.10
CA ASP A 153 -19.93 6.25 15.31
C ASP A 153 -20.42 4.80 15.17
N LYS A 154 -21.14 4.31 16.19
CA LYS A 154 -21.69 2.95 16.19
C LYS A 154 -22.73 2.74 15.09
N ALA A 155 -23.54 3.74 14.77
CA ALA A 155 -24.56 3.63 13.73
C ALA A 155 -23.92 3.49 12.34
N PHE A 156 -22.86 4.25 12.05
CA PHE A 156 -22.06 4.06 10.83
C PHE A 156 -21.50 2.63 10.72
N VAL A 157 -20.90 2.11 11.81
CA VAL A 157 -20.38 0.74 11.84
C VAL A 157 -21.49 -0.30 11.68
N ASP A 158 -22.66 -0.09 12.28
CA ASP A 158 -23.79 -1.01 12.18
C ASP A 158 -24.42 -0.97 10.78
N SER A 159 -24.49 0.19 10.10
CA SER A 159 -24.93 0.30 8.70
C SER A 159 -23.94 -0.29 7.68
N LEU A 160 -22.63 -0.31 7.99
CA LEU A 160 -21.67 -1.09 7.20
C LEU A 160 -21.89 -2.60 7.38
N LYS A 161 -22.19 -3.06 8.61
CA LYS A 161 -22.44 -4.48 8.91
C LYS A 161 -23.76 -4.99 8.36
N SER A 162 -24.82 -4.19 8.39
CA SER A 162 -26.14 -4.56 7.83
C SER A 162 -26.13 -4.67 6.30
N GLY A 163 -25.21 -3.95 5.64
CA GLY A 163 -25.18 -3.83 4.18
C GLY A 163 -25.88 -2.58 3.66
N GLU A 164 -26.53 -1.78 4.53
CA GLU A 164 -27.28 -0.57 4.17
C GLU A 164 -26.39 0.53 3.58
N LEU A 165 -25.15 0.67 4.07
CA LEU A 165 -24.21 1.69 3.63
C LEU A 165 -23.05 1.09 2.83
N ARG A 166 -22.85 1.54 1.60
CA ARG A 166 -21.66 1.31 0.77
C ARG A 166 -21.29 2.60 0.06
N LEU A 167 -20.04 2.73 -0.41
CA LEU A 167 -19.63 3.87 -1.23
C LEU A 167 -20.34 3.81 -2.58
N GLU A 168 -20.82 4.95 -3.08
CA GLU A 168 -21.40 5.04 -4.42
C GLU A 168 -20.38 4.76 -5.52
N ARG A 169 -20.85 4.43 -6.73
CA ARG A 169 -19.95 4.17 -7.88
C ARG A 169 -19.18 5.43 -8.27
N PRO A 170 -17.83 5.42 -8.28
CA PRO A 170 -17.04 6.55 -8.77
C PRO A 170 -17.35 6.90 -10.23
N SER A 171 -17.22 8.18 -10.59
CA SER A 171 -17.53 8.66 -11.94
C SER A 171 -16.74 7.94 -13.05
N GLN A 172 -15.48 7.57 -12.79
CA GLN A 172 -14.61 6.88 -13.75
C GLN A 172 -14.76 5.35 -13.72
N ALA A 173 -15.48 4.79 -12.73
CA ALA A 173 -15.62 3.34 -12.57
C ALA A 173 -16.74 2.79 -13.47
N THR A 174 -16.46 1.70 -14.18
CA THR A 174 -17.47 0.96 -14.96
C THR A 174 -18.47 0.25 -14.03
N HIS A 175 -19.64 -0.12 -14.54
CA HIS A 175 -20.61 -0.90 -13.78
C HIS A 175 -20.07 -2.28 -13.37
N GLU A 176 -19.25 -2.91 -14.25
CA GLU A 176 -18.60 -4.19 -13.97
C GLU A 176 -17.58 -4.07 -12.84
N LEU A 177 -16.75 -3.01 -12.86
CA LEU A 177 -15.76 -2.74 -11.83
C LEU A 177 -16.41 -2.43 -10.48
N TYR A 178 -17.51 -1.67 -10.48
CA TYR A 178 -18.28 -1.41 -9.28
C TYR A 178 -18.95 -2.67 -8.72
N ALA A 179 -19.44 -3.57 -9.59
CA ALA A 179 -19.94 -4.87 -9.15
C ALA A 179 -18.85 -5.73 -8.49
N LEU A 180 -17.58 -5.58 -8.86
CA LEU A 180 -16.46 -6.19 -8.15
C LEU A 180 -16.23 -5.53 -6.78
N MET A 181 -16.21 -4.19 -6.67
CA MET A 181 -16.12 -3.50 -5.38
C MET A 181 -17.21 -3.98 -4.40
N MET A 182 -18.45 -4.12 -4.89
CA MET A 182 -19.59 -4.61 -4.10
C MET A 182 -19.43 -6.07 -3.66
N GLN A 183 -18.81 -6.95 -4.46
CA GLN A 183 -18.45 -8.32 -4.04
C GLN A 183 -17.42 -8.31 -2.90
N CYS A 184 -16.41 -7.43 -2.99
CA CYS A 184 -15.40 -7.23 -1.95
C CYS A 184 -15.99 -6.65 -0.65
N TRP A 185 -17.03 -5.82 -0.77
CA TRP A 185 -17.79 -5.29 0.36
C TRP A 185 -18.98 -6.17 0.77
N SER A 186 -18.99 -7.46 0.42
CA SER A 186 -19.97 -8.40 0.97
C SER A 186 -19.96 -8.38 2.50
N VAL A 187 -21.15 -8.35 3.11
CA VAL A 187 -21.34 -8.49 4.56
C VAL A 187 -20.62 -9.74 5.04
N GLU A 188 -20.93 -10.87 4.40
CA GLU A 188 -20.33 -12.17 4.66
C GLU A 188 -18.86 -12.23 4.19
N PRO A 189 -17.86 -12.33 5.10
CA PRO A 189 -16.45 -12.32 4.72
C PRO A 189 -16.08 -13.51 3.83
N HIS A 190 -16.77 -14.65 4.01
CA HIS A 190 -16.53 -15.86 3.23
C HIS A 190 -16.92 -15.72 1.75
N MET A 191 -17.85 -14.82 1.44
CA MET A 191 -18.32 -14.50 0.09
C MET A 191 -17.42 -13.49 -0.65
N ARG A 192 -16.52 -12.80 0.06
CA ARG A 192 -15.59 -11.84 -0.56
C ARG A 192 -14.60 -12.58 -1.47
N PRO A 193 -14.35 -12.10 -2.70
CA PRO A 193 -13.38 -12.71 -3.60
C PRO A 193 -11.97 -12.61 -3.01
N CYS A 194 -11.18 -13.67 -3.16
CA CYS A 194 -9.75 -13.62 -2.85
C CYS A 194 -8.99 -12.73 -3.85
N PHE A 195 -7.77 -12.29 -3.52
CA PHE A 195 -6.95 -11.47 -4.42
C PHE A 195 -6.75 -12.07 -5.80
N SER A 196 -6.58 -13.38 -5.91
CA SER A 196 -6.43 -14.06 -7.20
C SER A 196 -7.72 -14.01 -8.04
N ARG A 197 -8.90 -14.01 -7.40
CA ARG A 197 -10.20 -13.81 -8.07
C ARG A 197 -10.46 -12.34 -8.40
N MET A 198 -10.09 -11.41 -7.53
CA MET A 198 -10.16 -9.97 -7.83
C MET A 198 -9.25 -9.62 -9.01
N SER A 199 -8.01 -10.11 -9.01
CA SER A 199 -7.05 -9.99 -10.12
C SER A 199 -7.62 -10.53 -11.43
N LEU A 200 -8.22 -11.74 -11.40
CA LEU A 200 -8.90 -12.33 -12.56
C LEU A 200 -10.04 -11.44 -13.10
N GLN A 201 -10.96 -11.01 -12.23
CA GLN A 201 -12.12 -10.19 -12.64
C GLN A 201 -11.69 -8.80 -13.16
N LEU A 202 -10.62 -8.22 -12.61
CA LEU A 202 -10.02 -6.98 -13.13
C LEU A 202 -9.39 -7.19 -14.53
N GLY A 203 -8.68 -8.30 -14.73
CA GLY A 203 -8.09 -8.66 -16.03
C GLY A 203 -9.15 -8.88 -17.12
N GLU A 204 -10.25 -9.58 -16.80
CA GLU A 204 -11.39 -9.78 -17.70
C GLU A 204 -11.99 -8.45 -18.19
N MET A 205 -12.10 -7.45 -17.31
CA MET A 205 -12.60 -6.13 -17.68
C MET A 205 -11.64 -5.41 -18.63
N VAL A 206 -10.33 -5.42 -18.36
CA VAL A 206 -9.32 -4.72 -19.18
C VAL A 206 -9.26 -5.27 -20.61
N LEU A 207 -9.40 -6.59 -20.80
CA LEU A 207 -9.39 -7.22 -22.12
C LEU A 207 -10.58 -6.78 -23.01
N LYS A 208 -11.77 -6.63 -22.43
CA LYS A 208 -12.98 -6.14 -23.14
C LYS A 208 -12.80 -4.72 -23.67
N TYR A 209 -12.21 -3.83 -22.86
CA TYR A 209 -12.03 -2.42 -23.27
C TYR A 209 -10.87 -2.21 -24.25
N SER A 210 -9.89 -3.10 -24.27
CA SER A 210 -8.77 -3.04 -25.22
C SER A 210 -9.17 -3.49 -26.63
N THR A 211 -10.08 -4.47 -26.72
CA THR A 211 -10.62 -4.96 -28.01
C THR A 211 -11.69 -4.05 -28.60
N ALA A 212 -12.37 -3.21 -27.79
CA ALA A 212 -13.35 -2.23 -28.24
C ALA A 212 -12.76 -0.94 -28.88
N LYS A 213 -11.46 -0.93 -29.20
CA LYS A 213 -10.73 0.22 -29.79
C LYS A 213 -10.07 -0.09 -31.15
N ILE A 214 -10.46 -1.19 -31.80
CA ILE A 214 -10.08 -1.54 -33.18
C ILE A 214 -11.30 -1.41 -34.08
#